data_AF-A0A934FM24-F1
#
_entry.id   AF-A0A934FM24-F1
#
_cell.length_a   1.000
_cell.length_b   1.000
_cell.length_c   1.000
_cell.angle_alpha   90.00
_cell.angle_beta   90.00
_cell.angle_gamma   90.00
#
_symmetry.space_group_name_H-M   'P 1'
#
loop_
_entity.id
_entity.type
_entity.pdbx_description
1 polymer ?
#
loop_
_entity_poly.entity_id
_entity_poly.type
_entity_poly.pdbx_seq_one_letter_code
_entity_poly.pdbx_strand_id
1 'polypeptide(L)'
;MNWYYAVGSQQQGPVTEDQLRALAKDGVVTADTMVWRDGMADWQPYGAVSGAAPAAANAAGSVLCAECGKSFAADDVVRFGDRSVCAACKPTFLQRMQEGALTTGALDYATFGTRFGAKILDSLILWVVNTGMTIALGMAVGVAQGDPKASMVFLGVTIVIQTLVNVAYGTFFLGKFGATPGKMACKIKVVRPDGSPLTYGRACGRVFAEILSGMTCSIGYLMAAFDEEKRSLHDRICDTRVIRKG
;
A
#
# COMPACT_ATOMS: atom_id res chain seq x y z
N MET A 1 46.23 -3.68 -44.88
CA MET A 1 44.84 -3.72 -45.38
C MET A 1 44.13 -2.49 -44.85
N ASN A 2 43.45 -1.75 -45.72
CA ASN A 2 42.78 -0.50 -45.35
C ASN A 2 41.33 -0.79 -44.94
N TRP A 3 40.91 -0.20 -43.83
CA TRP A 3 39.56 -0.28 -43.29
C TRP A 3 38.82 1.04 -43.48
N TYR A 4 37.51 0.93 -43.61
CA TYR A 4 36.57 2.04 -43.59
C TYR A 4 35.53 1.78 -42.50
N TYR A 5 35.04 2.85 -41.87
CA TYR A 5 34.02 2.77 -40.83
C TYR A 5 32.98 3.88 -41.01
N ALA A 6 31.74 3.63 -40.59
CA ALA A 6 30.64 4.60 -40.74
C ALA A 6 30.25 5.21 -39.38
N VAL A 7 30.30 6.54 -39.27
CA VAL A 7 29.80 7.26 -38.08
C VAL A 7 28.63 8.13 -38.53
N GLY A 8 27.44 7.81 -38.02
CA GLY A 8 26.20 8.42 -38.52
C GLY A 8 25.93 8.03 -39.97
N SER A 9 25.82 9.01 -40.87
CA SER A 9 25.58 8.81 -42.31
C SER A 9 26.83 9.02 -43.18
N GLN A 10 28.00 9.22 -42.59
CA GLN A 10 29.24 9.47 -43.32
C GLN A 10 30.24 8.31 -43.17
N GLN A 11 30.81 7.90 -44.31
CA GLN A 11 31.90 6.94 -44.39
C GLN A 11 33.23 7.65 -44.11
N GLN A 12 34.03 7.08 -43.21
CA GLN A 12 35.36 7.55 -42.83
C GLN A 12 36.42 6.51 -43.21
N GLY A 13 37.61 6.98 -43.58
CA GLY A 13 38.76 6.15 -43.95
C GLY A 13 39.48 6.64 -45.22
N PRO A 14 40.52 5.94 -45.68
CA PRO A 14 41.02 4.65 -45.17
C PRO A 14 41.84 4.77 -43.88
N VAL A 15 41.63 3.86 -42.93
CA VAL A 15 42.44 3.70 -41.70
C VAL A 15 43.13 2.33 -41.67
N THR A 16 44.25 2.22 -40.96
CA THR A 16 44.90 0.92 -40.72
C THR A 16 44.14 0.11 -39.67
N GLU A 17 44.40 -1.19 -39.56
CA GLU A 17 43.78 -2.02 -38.52
C GLU A 17 44.15 -1.56 -37.10
N ASP A 18 45.39 -1.13 -36.89
CA ASP A 18 45.85 -0.60 -35.60
C ASP A 18 45.14 0.72 -35.24
N GLN A 19 44.93 1.60 -36.23
CA GLN A 19 44.15 2.82 -36.06
C GLN A 19 42.68 2.50 -35.77
N LEU A 20 42.09 1.52 -36.44
CA LEU A 20 40.73 1.08 -36.17
C LEU A 20 40.58 0.52 -34.74
N ARG A 21 41.57 -0.25 -34.26
CA ARG A 21 41.61 -0.73 -32.87
C ARG A 21 41.79 0.41 -31.86
N ALA A 22 42.59 1.43 -32.19
CA ALA A 22 42.73 2.63 -31.35
C ALA A 22 41.41 3.40 -31.26
N LEU A 23 40.73 3.63 -32.39
CA LEU A 23 39.42 4.25 -32.44
C LEU A 23 38.35 3.48 -31.67
N ALA A 24 38.43 2.15 -31.66
CA ALA A 24 37.55 1.30 -30.85
C ALA A 24 37.86 1.42 -29.34
N LYS A 25 39.14 1.53 -28.94
CA LYS A 25 39.53 1.81 -27.56
C LYS A 25 39.08 3.19 -27.09
N ASP A 26 39.10 4.18 -27.97
CA ASP A 26 38.68 5.55 -27.71
C ASP A 26 37.15 5.73 -27.76
N GLY A 27 36.39 4.67 -28.06
CA GLY A 27 34.93 4.67 -28.10
C GLY A 27 34.31 5.35 -29.33
N VAL A 28 35.13 5.72 -30.32
CA VAL A 28 34.67 6.31 -31.60
C VAL A 28 34.03 5.24 -32.49
N VAL A 29 34.58 4.02 -32.45
CA VAL A 29 34.03 2.84 -33.14
C VAL A 29 33.49 1.88 -32.09
N THR A 30 32.17 1.77 -32.00
CA THR A 30 31.47 0.83 -31.12
C THR A 30 31.30 -0.53 -31.80
N ALA A 31 30.84 -1.55 -31.07
CA ALA A 31 30.62 -2.90 -31.62
C ALA A 31 29.57 -2.94 -32.76
N ASP A 32 28.65 -1.99 -32.74
CA ASP A 32 27.57 -1.74 -33.69
C ASP A 32 27.98 -0.81 -34.85
N THR A 33 29.18 -0.21 -34.78
CA THR A 33 29.71 0.61 -35.88
C THR A 33 30.01 -0.26 -37.09
N MET A 34 29.45 0.10 -38.24
CA MET A 34 29.65 -0.63 -39.49
C MET A 34 31.07 -0.39 -40.00
N VAL A 35 31.80 -1.46 -40.28
CA VAL A 35 33.14 -1.46 -40.85
C VAL A 35 33.19 -2.28 -42.13
N TRP A 36 34.07 -1.90 -43.04
CA TRP A 36 34.29 -2.59 -44.30
C TRP A 36 35.76 -2.54 -44.71
N ARG A 37 36.23 -3.57 -45.40
CA ARG A 37 37.54 -3.61 -46.04
C ARG A 37 37.47 -4.32 -47.38
N ASP A 38 38.48 -4.08 -48.20
CA ASP A 38 38.66 -4.77 -49.48
C ASP A 38 38.65 -6.30 -49.27
N GLY A 39 37.76 -6.99 -49.98
CA GLY A 39 37.50 -8.43 -49.85
C GLY A 39 36.29 -8.82 -48.98
N MET A 40 35.58 -7.87 -48.35
CA MET A 40 34.28 -8.14 -47.71
C MET A 40 33.12 -7.97 -48.69
N ALA A 41 32.15 -8.90 -48.65
CA ALA A 41 30.96 -8.85 -49.50
C ALA A 41 30.09 -7.63 -49.21
N ASP A 42 29.91 -7.31 -47.92
CA ASP A 42 29.10 -6.19 -47.44
C ASP A 42 29.72 -5.58 -46.17
N TRP A 43 29.26 -4.39 -45.80
CA TRP A 43 29.59 -3.77 -44.52
C TRP A 43 29.16 -4.66 -43.36
N GLN A 44 30.01 -4.81 -42.34
CA GLN A 44 29.69 -5.61 -41.15
C GLN A 44 29.92 -4.84 -39.85
N PRO A 45 29.16 -5.11 -38.78
CA PRO A 45 29.40 -4.50 -37.47
C PRO A 45 30.80 -4.85 -36.95
N TYR A 46 31.51 -3.88 -36.37
CA TYR A 46 32.85 -4.07 -35.85
C TYR A 46 32.93 -5.21 -34.82
N GLY A 47 31.90 -5.39 -33.99
CA GLY A 47 31.84 -6.49 -33.00
C GLY A 47 31.79 -7.88 -33.64
N ALA A 48 31.12 -8.01 -34.78
CA ALA A 48 31.08 -9.28 -35.54
C ALA A 48 32.44 -9.63 -36.14
N VAL A 49 33.21 -8.61 -36.55
CA VAL A 49 34.51 -8.76 -37.23
C VAL A 49 35.67 -8.90 -36.24
N SER A 50 35.64 -8.14 -35.14
CA SER A 50 36.71 -8.11 -34.13
C SER A 50 36.60 -9.23 -33.09
N GLY A 51 35.47 -9.94 -33.05
CA GLY A 51 35.14 -10.87 -31.98
C GLY A 51 34.89 -10.16 -30.63
N ALA A 52 34.86 -8.82 -30.62
CA ALA A 52 34.40 -8.06 -29.46
C ALA A 52 32.89 -8.29 -29.37
N ALA A 53 32.48 -9.11 -28.40
CA ALA A 53 31.09 -9.27 -28.04
C ALA A 53 30.42 -7.88 -28.01
N PRO A 54 29.22 -7.71 -28.61
CA PRO A 54 28.54 -6.44 -28.54
C PRO A 54 28.50 -6.03 -27.08
N ALA A 55 29.03 -4.83 -26.79
CA ALA A 55 28.78 -4.18 -25.52
C ALA A 55 27.27 -4.09 -25.46
N ALA A 56 26.66 -5.07 -24.79
CA ALA A 56 25.24 -5.20 -24.67
C ALA A 56 24.82 -3.86 -24.09
N ALA A 57 24.17 -3.05 -24.92
CA ALA A 57 23.33 -1.98 -24.45
C ALA A 57 22.48 -2.64 -23.37
N ASN A 58 22.74 -2.26 -22.12
CA ASN A 58 22.15 -2.86 -20.95
C ASN A 58 20.63 -2.70 -21.08
N ALA A 59 19.99 -3.72 -21.64
CA ALA A 59 18.61 -4.08 -21.37
C ALA A 59 18.52 -4.77 -20.00
N ALA A 60 19.39 -4.39 -19.06
CA ALA A 60 19.25 -4.70 -17.65
C ALA A 60 18.08 -3.86 -17.16
N GLY A 61 17.00 -4.56 -16.78
CA GLY A 61 15.67 -4.01 -16.54
C GLY A 61 15.69 -2.66 -15.83
N SER A 62 15.03 -1.68 -16.45
CA SER A 62 14.87 -0.37 -15.88
C SER A 62 14.05 -0.47 -14.59
N VAL A 63 14.57 0.04 -13.49
CA VAL A 63 13.96 -0.06 -12.17
C VAL A 63 13.28 1.26 -11.82
N LEU A 64 12.03 1.19 -11.35
CA LEU A 64 11.29 2.37 -10.92
C LEU A 64 11.75 2.83 -9.55
N CYS A 65 11.96 4.14 -9.41
CA CYS A 65 12.18 4.75 -8.10
C CYS A 65 10.87 4.77 -7.30
N ALA A 66 10.90 4.22 -6.08
CA ALA A 66 9.75 4.15 -5.19
C ALA A 66 9.24 5.51 -4.68
N GLU A 67 10.04 6.58 -4.79
CA GLU A 67 9.67 7.93 -4.34
C GLU A 67 9.16 8.82 -5.48
N CYS A 68 9.87 8.87 -6.62
CA CYS A 68 9.48 9.76 -7.73
C CYS A 68 8.82 9.05 -8.92
N GLY A 69 8.73 7.72 -8.92
CA GLY A 69 8.08 6.92 -9.97
C GLY A 69 8.78 6.94 -11.34
N LYS A 70 9.96 7.55 -11.46
CA LYS A 70 10.74 7.58 -12.70
C LYS A 70 11.54 6.29 -12.88
N SER A 71 11.81 5.96 -14.13
CA SER A 71 12.60 4.79 -14.51
C SER A 71 14.10 5.14 -14.55
N PHE A 72 14.91 4.27 -13.98
CA PHE A 72 16.37 4.43 -13.91
C PHE A 72 17.06 3.12 -14.27
N ALA A 73 18.32 3.20 -14.69
CA ALA A 73 19.16 2.02 -14.81
C ALA A 73 19.34 1.38 -13.42
N ALA A 74 19.49 0.05 -13.38
CA ALA A 74 19.68 -0.67 -12.11
C ALA A 74 20.89 -0.16 -11.30
N ASP A 75 21.91 0.37 -11.98
CA ASP A 75 23.12 0.94 -11.36
C ASP A 75 22.90 2.37 -10.81
N ASP A 76 21.87 3.07 -11.26
CA ASP A 76 21.54 4.46 -10.84
C ASP A 76 20.58 4.51 -9.63
N VAL A 77 20.20 3.35 -9.09
CA VAL A 77 19.29 3.24 -7.95
C VAL A 77 19.94 2.48 -6.80
N VAL A 78 19.75 3.00 -5.59
CA VAL A 78 20.15 2.31 -4.36
C VAL A 78 18.96 1.49 -3.87
N ARG A 79 19.20 0.20 -3.58
CA ARG A 79 18.18 -0.70 -3.05
C ARG A 79 18.18 -0.69 -1.52
N PHE A 80 17.00 -0.50 -0.94
CA PHE A 80 16.73 -0.59 0.49
C PHE A 80 15.65 -1.65 0.71
N GLY A 81 16.07 -2.91 0.92
CA GLY A 81 15.16 -4.07 0.91
C GLY A 81 14.50 -4.22 -0.46
N ASP A 82 13.16 -4.22 -0.47
CA ASP A 82 12.36 -4.35 -1.70
C ASP A 82 12.14 -3.03 -2.46
N ARG A 83 12.65 -1.90 -1.96
CA ARG A 83 12.44 -0.57 -2.55
C ARG A 83 13.70 -0.05 -3.22
N SER A 84 13.55 0.54 -4.40
CA SER A 84 14.65 1.15 -5.16
C SER A 84 14.50 2.67 -5.17
N VAL A 85 15.57 3.41 -4.86
CA VAL A 85 15.54 4.87 -4.72
C VAL A 85 16.67 5.50 -5.53
N CYS A 86 16.35 6.49 -6.37
CA CYS A 86 17.34 7.19 -7.19
C CYS A 86 18.17 8.15 -6.34
N ALA A 87 19.32 8.60 -6.88
CA ALA A 87 20.24 9.50 -6.19
C ALA A 87 19.57 10.80 -5.69
N ALA A 88 18.65 11.37 -6.46
CA ALA A 88 17.95 12.61 -6.10
C ALA A 88 16.97 12.44 -4.93
N CYS A 89 16.31 11.28 -4.84
CA CYS A 89 15.32 11.00 -3.79
C CYS A 89 15.94 10.44 -2.50
N LYS A 90 17.23 10.07 -2.53
CA LYS A 90 17.94 9.46 -1.40
C LYS A 90 17.91 10.30 -0.11
N PRO A 91 18.16 11.63 -0.10
CA PRO A 91 18.17 12.40 1.15
C PRO A 91 16.81 12.42 1.84
N THR A 92 15.74 12.70 1.08
CA THR A 92 14.36 12.72 1.58
C THR A 92 13.91 11.34 2.06
N PHE A 93 14.29 10.28 1.34
CA PHE A 93 13.99 8.91 1.74
C PHE A 93 14.70 8.55 3.06
N LEU A 94 15.99 8.85 3.21
CA LEU A 94 16.72 8.58 4.45
C LEU A 94 16.19 9.40 5.63
N GLN A 95 15.82 10.66 5.39
CA GLN A 95 15.18 11.50 6.40
C GLN A 95 13.86 10.87 6.87
N ARG A 96 12.99 10.46 5.94
CA ARG A 96 11.75 9.73 6.27
C ARG A 96 12.02 8.41 6.99
N MET A 97 13.12 7.73 6.70
CA MET A 97 13.52 6.51 7.42
C MET A 97 13.86 6.81 8.87
N GLN A 98 14.64 7.86 9.12
CA GLN A 98 15.04 8.32 10.44
C GLN A 98 13.85 8.83 11.26
N GLU A 99 12.90 9.48 10.59
CA GLU A 99 11.64 9.95 11.18
C GLU A 99 10.62 8.81 11.41
N GLY A 100 10.93 7.58 10.99
CA GLY A 100 10.05 6.42 11.14
C GLY A 100 8.86 6.40 10.16
N ALA A 101 8.85 7.26 9.15
CA ALA A 101 7.80 7.38 8.14
C ALA A 101 7.85 6.30 7.05
N LEU A 102 8.94 5.53 6.95
CA LEU A 102 9.10 4.46 5.94
C LEU A 102 8.54 3.10 6.35
N THR A 103 7.97 2.95 7.55
CA THR A 103 7.35 1.69 8.00
C THR A 103 6.05 1.34 7.27
N THR A 104 5.52 2.23 6.44
CA THR A 104 4.37 1.96 5.60
C THR A 104 4.77 1.84 4.14
N GLY A 105 4.96 0.60 3.67
CA GLY A 105 4.56 0.29 2.30
C GLY A 105 3.13 0.80 2.11
N ALA A 106 2.84 1.45 0.99
CA ALA A 106 1.57 2.11 0.70
C ALA A 106 0.40 1.29 1.26
N LEU A 107 -0.15 1.72 2.40
CA LEU A 107 -1.18 0.96 3.07
C LEU A 107 -2.39 0.93 2.15
N ASP A 108 -2.76 -0.25 1.66
CA ASP A 108 -3.94 -0.38 0.80
C ASP A 108 -5.19 -0.08 1.62
N TYR A 109 -5.64 1.19 1.56
CA TYR A 109 -6.74 1.67 2.38
C TYR A 109 -8.07 1.06 1.92
N ALA A 110 -8.77 0.46 2.90
CA ALA A 110 -10.08 -0.13 2.69
C ALA A 110 -11.06 0.92 2.12
N THR A 111 -11.73 0.57 1.01
CA THR A 111 -12.74 1.41 0.37
C THR A 111 -13.97 1.58 1.25
N PHE A 112 -14.69 2.68 1.05
CA PHE A 112 -15.94 2.95 1.76
C PHE A 112 -16.90 1.75 1.75
N GLY A 113 -17.14 1.15 0.58
CA GLY A 113 -18.03 -0.02 0.45
C GLY A 113 -17.62 -1.23 1.29
N THR A 114 -16.32 -1.54 1.38
CA THR A 114 -15.84 -2.66 2.22
C THR A 114 -16.03 -2.39 3.71
N ARG A 115 -15.88 -1.12 4.14
CA ARG A 115 -16.12 -0.70 5.52
C ARG A 115 -17.62 -0.72 5.86
N PHE A 116 -18.46 -0.29 4.92
CA PHE A 116 -19.91 -0.32 5.05
C PHE A 116 -20.43 -1.77 5.14
N GLY A 117 -19.97 -2.66 4.26
CA GLY A 117 -20.28 -4.09 4.31
C GLY A 117 -19.87 -4.72 5.64
N ALA A 118 -18.66 -4.44 6.12
CA ALA A 118 -18.20 -4.92 7.42
C ALA A 118 -19.11 -4.45 8.57
N LYS A 119 -19.60 -3.20 8.53
CA LYS A 119 -20.53 -2.68 9.52
C LYS A 119 -21.91 -3.32 9.45
N ILE A 120 -22.41 -3.65 8.25
CA ILE A 120 -23.66 -4.43 8.12
C ILE A 120 -23.49 -5.80 8.76
N LEU A 121 -22.39 -6.52 8.48
CA LEU A 121 -22.14 -7.82 9.09
C LEU A 121 -22.04 -7.72 10.62
N ASP A 122 -21.27 -6.78 11.15
CA ASP A 122 -21.15 -6.58 12.60
C ASP A 122 -22.51 -6.21 13.23
N SER A 123 -23.32 -5.41 12.54
CA SER A 123 -24.66 -5.04 13.01
C SER A 123 -25.61 -6.23 13.04
N LEU A 124 -25.52 -7.14 12.06
CA LEU A 124 -26.31 -8.37 12.03
C LEU A 124 -25.91 -9.32 13.18
N ILE A 125 -24.61 -9.51 13.39
CA ILE A 125 -24.10 -10.34 14.50
C ILE A 125 -24.60 -9.80 15.84
N LEU A 126 -24.44 -8.50 16.06
CA LEU A 126 -24.89 -7.86 17.30
C LEU A 126 -26.42 -7.86 17.42
N TRP A 127 -27.16 -7.75 16.32
CA TRP A 127 -28.63 -7.83 16.36
C TRP A 127 -29.12 -9.20 16.83
N VAL A 128 -28.53 -10.29 16.34
CA VAL A 128 -28.86 -11.66 16.79
C VAL A 128 -28.54 -11.83 18.28
N VAL A 129 -27.34 -11.39 18.72
CA VAL A 129 -26.92 -11.48 20.12
C VAL A 129 -27.84 -10.67 21.04
N ASN A 130 -28.15 -9.42 20.67
CA ASN A 130 -29.01 -8.55 21.48
C ASN A 130 -30.46 -9.06 21.53
N THR A 131 -30.99 -9.61 20.43
CA THR A 131 -32.34 -10.19 20.39
C THR A 131 -32.42 -11.42 21.30
N GLY A 132 -31.46 -12.34 21.19
CA GLY A 132 -31.39 -13.52 22.07
C GLY A 132 -31.25 -13.15 23.54
N MET A 133 -30.40 -12.17 23.86
CA MET A 133 -30.22 -11.65 25.21
C MET A 133 -31.50 -11.00 25.77
N THR A 134 -32.21 -10.23 24.95
CA THR A 134 -33.47 -9.57 25.35
C THR A 134 -34.55 -10.60 25.65
N ILE A 135 -34.68 -11.64 24.81
CA ILE A 135 -35.62 -12.74 25.00
C ILE A 135 -35.28 -13.52 26.29
N ALA A 136 -34.01 -13.86 26.51
CA ALA A 136 -33.56 -14.58 27.70
C ALA A 136 -33.80 -13.77 28.99
N LEU A 137 -33.45 -12.48 28.99
CA LEU A 137 -33.67 -11.60 30.13
C LEU A 137 -35.17 -11.36 30.37
N GLY A 138 -35.97 -11.23 29.31
CA GLY A 138 -37.42 -11.09 29.40
C GLY A 138 -38.10 -12.34 29.97
N MET A 139 -37.60 -13.54 29.66
CA MET A 139 -38.07 -14.78 30.27
C MET A 139 -37.63 -14.91 31.73
N ALA A 140 -36.39 -14.54 32.07
CA ALA A 140 -35.85 -14.63 33.42
C ALA A 140 -36.51 -13.65 34.41
N VAL A 141 -36.81 -12.44 33.95
CA VAL A 141 -37.49 -11.41 34.75
C VAL A 141 -39.01 -11.67 34.81
N GLY A 142 -39.53 -12.53 33.93
CA GLY A 142 -40.96 -12.78 33.78
C GLY A 142 -41.65 -11.51 33.29
N VAL A 143 -41.62 -11.29 31.95
CA VAL A 143 -42.15 -10.10 31.24
C VAL A 143 -43.21 -9.39 32.06
N ALA A 144 -42.84 -8.26 32.66
CA ALA A 144 -43.62 -7.49 33.62
C ALA A 144 -45.09 -7.40 33.18
N GLN A 145 -45.95 -8.21 33.81
CA GLN A 145 -47.36 -8.22 33.48
C GLN A 145 -48.01 -6.95 34.03
N GLY A 146 -48.20 -5.96 33.15
CA GLY A 146 -49.18 -4.87 33.33
C GLY A 146 -48.72 -3.60 34.04
N ASP A 147 -47.53 -3.54 34.66
CA ASP A 147 -47.01 -2.29 35.26
C ASP A 147 -46.10 -1.52 34.27
N PRO A 148 -46.52 -0.31 33.83
CA PRO A 148 -45.70 0.56 32.97
C PRO A 148 -44.33 0.91 33.57
N LYS A 149 -44.21 1.00 34.91
CA LYS A 149 -42.95 1.36 35.57
C LYS A 149 -41.94 0.22 35.50
N ALA A 150 -42.38 -1.01 35.77
CA ALA A 150 -41.52 -2.20 35.66
C ALA A 150 -41.02 -2.40 34.22
N SER A 151 -41.88 -2.12 33.23
CA SER A 151 -41.53 -2.18 31.81
C SER A 151 -40.47 -1.14 31.41
N MET A 152 -40.57 0.09 31.94
CA MET A 152 -39.57 1.14 31.71
C MET A 152 -38.22 0.82 32.37
N VAL A 153 -38.22 0.28 33.60
CA VAL A 153 -36.99 -0.14 34.28
C VAL A 153 -36.33 -1.28 33.50
N PHE A 154 -37.09 -2.27 33.06
CA PHE A 154 -36.59 -3.37 32.25
C PHE A 154 -35.96 -2.88 30.93
N LEU A 155 -36.63 -1.97 30.23
CA LEU A 155 -36.11 -1.35 29.01
C LEU A 155 -34.80 -0.60 29.27
N GLY A 156 -34.74 0.21 30.33
CA GLY A 156 -33.54 0.95 30.70
C GLY A 156 -32.36 0.05 31.04
N VAL A 157 -32.59 -0.98 31.88
CA VAL A 157 -31.56 -1.98 32.23
C VAL A 157 -31.09 -2.73 30.99
N THR A 158 -32.01 -3.14 30.12
CA THR A 158 -31.67 -3.83 28.87
C THR A 158 -30.80 -2.96 27.98
N ILE A 159 -31.15 -1.68 27.76
CA ILE A 159 -30.37 -0.74 26.95
C ILE A 159 -28.95 -0.57 27.51
N VAL A 160 -28.80 -0.42 28.83
CA VAL A 160 -27.49 -0.29 29.48
C VAL A 160 -26.66 -1.55 29.25
N ILE A 161 -27.23 -2.73 29.47
CA ILE A 161 -26.53 -4.01 29.26
C ILE A 161 -26.12 -4.16 27.78
N GLN A 162 -27.03 -3.89 26.83
CA GLN A 162 -26.72 -3.96 25.40
C GLN A 162 -25.60 -2.99 24.99
N THR A 163 -25.59 -1.78 25.55
CA THR A 163 -24.54 -0.79 25.32
C THR A 163 -23.19 -1.30 25.86
N LEU A 164 -23.18 -1.86 27.07
CA LEU A 164 -21.97 -2.44 27.66
C LEU A 164 -21.44 -3.62 26.83
N VAL A 165 -22.32 -4.50 26.35
CA VAL A 165 -21.96 -5.62 25.47
C VAL A 165 -21.34 -5.11 24.17
N ASN A 166 -21.92 -4.07 23.56
CA ASN A 166 -21.38 -3.46 22.33
C ASN A 166 -19.97 -2.88 22.55
N VAL A 167 -19.78 -2.12 23.64
CA VAL A 167 -18.49 -1.54 24.00
C VAL A 167 -17.45 -2.61 24.29
N ALA A 168 -17.83 -3.64 25.05
CA ALA A 168 -16.96 -4.76 25.38
C ALA A 168 -16.56 -5.55 24.12
N TYR A 169 -17.52 -5.89 23.26
CA TYR A 169 -17.28 -6.56 21.98
C TYR A 169 -16.30 -5.76 21.11
N GLY A 170 -16.60 -4.48 20.86
CA GLY A 170 -15.75 -3.63 20.04
C GLY A 170 -14.33 -3.52 20.60
N THR A 171 -14.21 -3.17 21.88
CA THR A 171 -12.92 -2.94 22.55
C THR A 171 -12.05 -4.22 22.58
N PHE A 172 -12.66 -5.37 22.87
CA PHE A 172 -11.96 -6.65 22.92
C PHE A 172 -11.43 -7.06 21.54
N PHE A 173 -12.28 -7.05 20.51
CA PHE A 173 -11.89 -7.50 19.18
C PHE A 173 -10.90 -6.53 18.50
N LEU A 174 -11.10 -5.22 18.67
CA LEU A 174 -10.17 -4.21 18.17
C LEU A 174 -8.82 -4.27 18.90
N GLY A 175 -8.81 -4.46 20.22
CA GLY A 175 -7.58 -4.55 21.00
C GLY A 175 -6.77 -5.82 20.73
N LYS A 176 -7.43 -6.98 20.60
CA LYS A 176 -6.75 -8.27 20.40
C LYS A 176 -6.39 -8.55 18.95
N PHE A 177 -7.31 -8.29 18.02
CA PHE A 177 -7.16 -8.71 16.62
C PHE A 177 -7.00 -7.52 15.66
N GLY A 178 -7.26 -6.28 16.11
CA GLY A 178 -7.30 -5.11 15.24
C GLY A 178 -8.50 -5.12 14.28
N ALA A 179 -9.45 -6.02 14.46
CA ALA A 179 -10.62 -6.16 13.58
C ALA A 179 -11.76 -6.81 14.37
N THR A 180 -12.99 -6.38 14.11
CA THR A 180 -14.21 -7.08 14.54
C THR A 180 -14.52 -8.23 13.58
N PRO A 181 -15.25 -9.27 14.00
CA PRO A 181 -15.69 -10.37 13.13
C PRO A 181 -16.21 -9.96 11.74
N GLY A 182 -17.05 -8.93 11.63
CA GLY A 182 -17.50 -8.40 10.33
C GLY A 182 -16.36 -7.79 9.51
N LYS A 183 -15.45 -7.05 10.16
CA LYS A 183 -14.22 -6.54 9.52
C LYS A 183 -13.27 -7.66 9.09
N MET A 184 -13.17 -8.74 9.86
CA MET A 184 -12.38 -9.93 9.49
C MET A 184 -12.94 -10.61 8.25
N ALA A 185 -14.27 -10.76 8.16
CA ALA A 185 -14.94 -11.32 6.99
C ALA A 185 -14.68 -10.49 5.72
N CYS A 186 -14.67 -9.16 5.85
CA CYS A 186 -14.31 -8.25 4.76
C CYS A 186 -12.80 -8.12 4.51
N LYS A 187 -11.95 -8.90 5.19
CA LYS A 187 -10.49 -8.84 5.11
C LYS A 187 -9.93 -7.43 5.34
N ILE A 188 -10.48 -6.70 6.31
CA ILE A 188 -9.99 -5.38 6.68
C ILE A 188 -9.52 -5.36 8.14
N LYS A 189 -8.46 -4.57 8.40
CA LYS A 189 -7.84 -4.43 9.71
C LYS A 189 -7.67 -2.95 10.04
N VAL A 190 -7.88 -2.61 11.30
CA VAL A 190 -7.58 -1.28 11.85
C VAL A 190 -6.19 -1.30 12.45
N VAL A 191 -5.37 -0.33 12.05
CA VAL A 191 -4.00 -0.13 12.50
C VAL A 191 -3.78 1.35 12.81
N ARG A 192 -2.66 1.66 13.44
CA ARG A 192 -2.17 3.04 13.57
C ARG A 192 -1.50 3.51 12.27
N PRO A 193 -1.20 4.82 12.13
CA PRO A 193 -0.49 5.34 10.95
C PRO A 193 0.88 4.70 10.74
N ASP A 194 1.54 4.27 11.81
CA ASP A 194 2.82 3.53 11.82
C ASP A 194 2.65 2.02 11.51
N GLY A 195 1.43 1.56 11.22
CA GLY A 195 1.10 0.15 11.00
C GLY A 195 1.04 -0.70 12.28
N SER A 196 1.34 -0.13 13.44
CA SER A 196 1.32 -0.85 14.71
C SER A 196 -0.11 -1.24 15.13
N PRO A 197 -0.28 -2.31 15.93
CA PRO A 197 -1.59 -2.70 16.42
C PRO A 197 -2.18 -1.67 17.39
N LEU A 198 -3.50 -1.72 17.53
CA LEU A 198 -4.23 -0.89 18.48
C LEU A 198 -3.99 -1.33 19.92
N THR A 199 -3.79 -0.36 20.80
CA THR A 199 -3.85 -0.57 22.26
C THR A 199 -5.31 -0.59 22.71
N TYR A 200 -5.62 -1.35 23.77
CA TYR A 200 -6.99 -1.44 24.31
C TYR A 200 -7.60 -0.07 24.66
N GLY A 201 -6.80 0.86 25.20
CA GLY A 201 -7.28 2.22 25.51
C GLY A 201 -7.72 3.00 24.26
N ARG A 202 -6.95 2.92 23.17
CA ARG A 202 -7.34 3.53 21.88
C ARG A 202 -8.48 2.80 21.21
N ALA A 203 -8.56 1.47 21.34
CA ALA A 203 -9.71 0.69 20.86
C ALA A 203 -11.00 1.13 21.57
N CYS A 204 -10.96 1.33 22.89
CA CYS A 204 -12.09 1.81 23.68
C CYS A 204 -12.51 3.23 23.25
N GLY A 205 -11.55 4.16 23.17
CA GLY A 205 -11.81 5.53 22.68
C GLY A 205 -12.42 5.56 21.27
N ARG A 206 -11.97 4.65 20.40
CA ARG A 206 -12.53 4.49 19.05
C ARG A 206 -13.98 4.03 19.09
N VAL A 207 -14.35 3.10 19.96
CA VAL A 207 -15.74 2.64 20.09
C VAL A 207 -16.64 3.76 20.60
N PHE A 208 -16.20 4.56 21.57
CA PHE A 208 -16.93 5.76 22.00
C PHE A 208 -17.09 6.79 20.87
N ALA A 209 -16.04 7.01 20.09
CA ALA A 209 -16.11 7.88 18.91
C ALA A 209 -17.04 7.33 17.81
N GLU A 210 -17.17 6.00 17.68
CA GLU A 210 -18.16 5.36 16.82
C GLU A 210 -19.60 5.59 17.33
N ILE A 211 -19.84 5.58 18.65
CA ILE A 211 -21.15 5.93 19.25
C ILE A 211 -21.51 7.38 18.94
N LEU A 212 -20.57 8.32 19.14
CA LEU A 212 -20.74 9.73 18.77
C LEU A 212 -21.07 9.89 17.28
N SER A 213 -20.38 9.13 16.42
CA SER A 213 -20.64 9.12 14.98
C SER A 213 -22.04 8.59 14.63
N GLY A 214 -22.52 7.59 15.37
CA GLY A 214 -23.87 7.02 15.22
C GLY A 214 -24.98 8.02 15.52
N MET A 215 -24.79 8.88 16.55
CA MET A 215 -25.75 9.95 16.89
C MET A 215 -25.85 11.04 15.80
N THR A 216 -24.79 11.24 15.02
CA THR A 216 -24.76 12.21 13.91
C THR A 216 -25.29 11.66 12.57
N CYS A 217 -26.28 10.76 12.58
CA CYS A 217 -26.88 10.16 11.37
C CYS A 217 -25.88 9.44 10.43
N SER A 218 -24.80 8.88 10.96
CA SER A 218 -23.76 8.20 10.15
C SER A 218 -23.06 9.09 9.11
N ILE A 219 -23.17 10.42 9.20
CA ILE A 219 -22.46 11.38 8.33
C ILE A 219 -20.94 11.15 8.41
N GLY A 220 -20.42 10.77 9.58
CA GLY A 220 -19.02 10.44 9.78
C GLY A 220 -18.51 9.25 8.95
N TYR A 221 -19.39 8.40 8.40
CA TYR A 221 -19.02 7.35 7.45
C TYR A 221 -18.95 7.88 6.02
N LEU A 222 -19.83 8.81 5.63
CA LEU A 222 -19.80 9.44 4.29
C LEU A 222 -18.51 10.23 4.05
N MET A 223 -17.93 10.82 5.11
CA MET A 223 -16.63 11.51 5.02
C MET A 223 -15.50 10.59 4.50
N ALA A 224 -15.55 9.30 4.79
CA ALA A 224 -14.56 8.33 4.29
C ALA A 224 -14.64 8.11 2.77
N ALA A 225 -15.72 8.54 2.11
CA ALA A 225 -15.85 8.48 0.65
C ALA A 225 -15.11 9.62 -0.08
N PHE A 226 -14.85 10.74 0.61
CA PHE A 226 -14.26 11.96 0.03
C PHE A 226 -12.85 12.27 0.55
N ASP A 227 -12.31 11.46 1.48
CA ASP A 227 -10.97 11.63 2.07
C ASP A 227 -9.96 10.72 1.34
N GLU A 228 -8.76 11.25 1.01
CA GLU A 228 -7.71 10.51 0.28
C GLU A 228 -7.20 9.28 1.08
N GLU A 229 -7.15 9.39 2.41
CA GLU A 229 -6.84 8.29 3.33
C GLU A 229 -8.09 7.50 3.77
N LYS A 230 -9.25 7.84 3.19
CA LYS A 230 -10.57 7.24 3.42
C LYS A 230 -10.95 7.19 4.91
N ARG A 231 -10.60 8.21 5.70
CA ARG A 231 -10.82 8.24 7.15
C ARG A 231 -12.24 8.66 7.52
N SER A 232 -12.83 7.96 8.48
CA SER A 232 -14.08 8.38 9.13
C SER A 232 -13.83 9.38 10.27
N LEU A 233 -14.89 9.96 10.84
CA LEU A 233 -14.80 10.85 12.00
C LEU A 233 -14.06 10.19 13.19
N HIS A 234 -14.44 8.96 13.54
CA HIS A 234 -13.79 8.22 14.64
C HIS A 234 -12.36 7.79 14.29
N ASP A 235 -12.03 7.61 13.01
CA ASP A 235 -10.65 7.35 12.58
C ASP A 235 -9.75 8.57 12.84
N ARG A 236 -10.26 9.79 12.59
CA ARG A 236 -9.56 11.05 12.84
C ARG A 236 -9.37 11.32 14.33
N ILE A 237 -10.41 11.11 15.14
CA ILE A 237 -10.36 11.34 16.59
C ILE A 237 -9.33 10.42 17.27
N CYS A 238 -9.26 9.16 16.82
CA CYS A 238 -8.41 8.15 17.47
C CYS A 238 -7.07 7.91 16.77
N ASP A 239 -6.79 8.68 15.73
CA ASP A 239 -5.66 8.52 14.81
C ASP A 239 -5.43 7.05 14.40
N THR A 240 -6.40 6.54 13.64
CA THR A 240 -6.42 5.15 13.18
C THR A 240 -6.65 5.09 11.68
N ARG A 241 -6.21 4.00 11.05
CA ARG A 241 -6.37 3.72 9.62
C ARG A 241 -6.92 2.33 9.42
N VAL A 242 -7.78 2.16 8.42
CA VAL A 242 -8.32 0.84 8.05
C VAL A 242 -7.70 0.42 6.73
N ILE A 243 -7.02 -0.72 6.78
CA ILE A 243 -6.25 -1.28 5.67
C ILE A 243 -6.84 -2.61 5.25
N ARG A 244 -6.66 -2.98 3.99
CA ARG A 244 -6.96 -4.32 3.50
C ARG A 244 -5.88 -5.29 3.94
N LYS A 245 -6.31 -6.49 4.35
CA LYS A 245 -5.44 -7.62 4.64
C LYS A 245 -5.33 -8.42 3.33
N GLY A 246 -4.13 -8.39 2.73
CA GLY A 246 -3.79 -9.22 1.57
C GLY A 246 -3.99 -10.70 1.85
#